data_AF-A0A7J4RDM8-F1
#
_entry.id   AF-A0A7J4RDM8-F1
#
_cell.length_a   1.000
_cell.length_b   1.000
_cell.length_c   1.000
_cell.angle_alpha   90.00
_cell.angle_beta   90.00
_cell.angle_gamma   90.00
#
_symmetry.space_group_name_H-M   'P 1'
#
loop_
_entity.id
_entity.type
_entity.pdbx_description
1 polymer ?
#
loop_
_entity_poly.entity_id
_entity_poly.type
_entity_poly.pdbx_seq_one_letter_code
_entity_poly.pdbx_strand_id
1 'polypeptide(L)'
;MRFDPSARRALQDLKRLCSVMVSDEEQPSPSEFASLVNDILDPAVSAGPKKKFKPKGLFLGERRDSGAPIDIPSQVLARHAAMLGSTGSGKTVMAKALIEEAALAGIPSLIIDPQGDLARLALGIDESELLQRDGDVDRKRKLLENSEVRIWTPLRSKGLPLCIDPFRAPPADLDPEEAITAWDMVAAGFTSLAGYDVEKAQGKVVKPFLYEILVEGTRCGLDVG
;
A
#
# COMPACT_ATOMS: atom_id res chain seq x y z
N MET A 1 23.28 -22.84 17.78
CA MET A 1 23.35 -23.91 16.78
C MET A 1 21.94 -24.25 16.32
N ARG A 2 21.52 -23.78 15.14
CA ARG A 2 20.22 -24.10 14.54
C ARG A 2 20.45 -25.22 13.53
N PHE A 3 19.79 -26.36 13.73
CA PHE A 3 19.80 -27.45 12.75
C PHE A 3 19.01 -27.03 11.50
N ASP A 4 19.57 -27.34 10.33
CA ASP A 4 19.02 -27.11 9.00
C ASP A 4 17.65 -27.82 8.83
N PRO A 5 16.59 -27.13 8.35
CA PRO A 5 15.29 -27.74 8.04
C PRO A 5 15.36 -28.91 7.05
N SER A 6 16.32 -28.89 6.13
CA SER A 6 16.60 -29.97 5.17
C SER A 6 17.07 -31.24 5.90
N ALA A 7 17.91 -31.08 6.92
CA ALA A 7 18.42 -32.20 7.72
C ALA A 7 17.31 -32.89 8.54
N ARG A 8 16.28 -32.16 8.98
CA ARG A 8 15.12 -32.75 9.68
C ARG A 8 14.27 -33.64 8.77
N ARG A 9 14.15 -33.27 7.50
CA ARG A 9 13.37 -34.03 6.50
C ARG A 9 14.11 -35.29 6.10
N ALA A 10 15.40 -35.17 5.80
CA ALA A 10 16.27 -36.33 5.56
C ALA A 10 16.27 -37.33 6.73
N LEU A 11 16.26 -36.86 7.98
CA LEU A 11 16.15 -37.72 9.18
C LEU A 11 14.77 -38.38 9.34
N GLN A 12 13.69 -37.74 8.88
CA GLN A 12 12.35 -38.34 8.87
C GLN A 12 12.23 -39.40 7.77
N ASP A 13 12.80 -39.15 6.60
CA ASP A 13 12.80 -40.07 5.47
C ASP A 13 13.69 -41.30 5.77
N LEU A 14 14.84 -41.10 6.43
CA LEU A 14 15.70 -42.21 6.90
C LEU A 14 15.00 -43.06 7.97
N LYS A 15 14.23 -42.45 8.88
CA LYS A 15 13.41 -43.17 9.87
C LYS A 15 12.28 -43.97 9.23
N ARG A 16 11.68 -43.45 8.15
CA ARG A 16 10.67 -44.16 7.35
C ARG A 16 11.29 -45.35 6.62
N LEU A 17 12.48 -45.17 6.04
CA LEU A 17 13.22 -46.25 5.38
C LEU A 17 13.57 -47.38 6.36
N CYS A 18 14.07 -47.03 7.56
CA CYS A 18 14.35 -48.01 8.61
C CYS A 18 13.10 -48.71 9.15
N SER A 19 11.92 -48.07 9.15
CA SER A 19 10.67 -48.74 9.57
C SER A 19 10.16 -49.72 8.51
N VAL A 20 10.43 -49.44 7.22
CA VAL A 20 10.10 -50.32 6.10
C VAL A 20 11.05 -51.52 6.04
N MET A 21 12.33 -51.38 6.43
CA MET A 21 13.30 -52.48 6.44
C MET A 21 13.18 -53.45 7.63
N VAL A 22 12.29 -53.19 8.60
CA VAL A 22 12.16 -53.97 9.86
C VAL A 22 10.81 -54.69 10.01
N SER A 23 9.90 -54.56 9.04
CA SER A 23 8.58 -55.21 9.12
C SER A 23 8.47 -56.37 8.12
N ASP A 24 8.19 -57.59 8.62
CA ASP A 24 8.04 -58.83 7.84
C ASP A 24 6.70 -58.94 7.05
N GLU A 25 6.03 -57.83 6.77
CA GLU A 25 4.81 -57.83 5.95
C GLU A 25 4.99 -56.97 4.70
N GLU A 26 4.89 -57.65 3.54
CA GLU A 26 4.89 -57.15 2.16
C GLU A 26 6.11 -56.32 1.72
N GLN A 27 7.07 -56.99 1.07
CA GLN A 27 8.13 -56.34 0.30
C GLN A 27 7.49 -55.46 -0.80
N PRO A 28 7.81 -54.15 -0.85
CA PRO A 28 7.30 -53.27 -1.89
C PRO A 28 7.76 -53.74 -3.27
N SER A 29 6.91 -53.56 -4.27
CA SER A 29 7.21 -53.99 -5.63
C SER A 29 8.46 -53.27 -6.17
N PRO A 30 9.23 -53.87 -7.09
CA PRO A 30 10.46 -53.26 -7.63
C PRO A 30 10.24 -51.86 -8.24
N SER A 31 9.03 -51.55 -8.72
CA SER A 31 8.69 -50.21 -9.23
C SER A 31 8.45 -49.19 -8.13
N GLU A 32 7.88 -49.59 -7.00
CA GLU A 32 7.66 -48.69 -5.84
C GLU A 32 8.98 -48.37 -5.15
N PHE A 33 9.86 -49.37 -5.03
CA PHE A 33 11.22 -49.14 -4.52
C PHE A 33 12.02 -48.23 -5.46
N ALA A 34 11.91 -48.43 -6.78
CA ALA A 34 12.54 -47.57 -7.77
C ALA A 34 12.01 -46.13 -7.74
N SER A 35 10.70 -45.91 -7.52
CA SER A 35 10.15 -44.55 -7.38
C SER A 35 10.64 -43.85 -6.10
N LEU A 36 10.71 -44.57 -4.98
CA LEU A 36 11.24 -44.03 -3.72
C LEU A 36 12.72 -43.68 -3.81
N VAL A 37 13.50 -44.52 -4.50
CA VAL A 37 14.93 -44.28 -4.72
C VAL A 37 15.15 -43.11 -5.68
N ASN A 38 14.34 -42.99 -6.74
CA ASN A 38 14.41 -41.85 -7.66
C ASN A 38 14.03 -40.53 -6.96
N ASP A 39 13.02 -40.52 -6.09
CA ASP A 39 12.63 -39.33 -5.31
C ASP A 39 13.72 -38.87 -4.33
N ILE A 40 14.61 -39.77 -3.89
CA ILE A 40 15.73 -39.46 -2.98
C ILE A 40 16.98 -39.01 -3.76
N LEU A 41 17.20 -39.54 -4.97
CA LEU A 41 18.44 -39.34 -5.73
C LEU A 41 18.37 -38.21 -6.75
N ASP A 42 17.18 -37.68 -7.07
CA ASP A 42 17.03 -36.52 -7.96
C ASP A 42 16.83 -35.21 -7.19
N PRO A 43 17.86 -34.36 -7.02
CA PRO A 43 17.68 -32.98 -6.52
C PRO A 43 16.96 -32.07 -7.52
N ALA A 44 16.53 -32.62 -8.67
CA ALA A 44 15.83 -31.94 -9.75
C ALA A 44 14.38 -32.41 -9.94
N VAL A 45 13.70 -32.88 -8.88
CA VAL A 45 12.22 -32.95 -8.88
C VAL A 45 11.69 -31.52 -8.93
N SER A 46 11.58 -31.00 -10.15
CA SER A 46 10.85 -29.79 -10.48
C SER A 46 9.49 -29.88 -9.81
N ALA A 47 9.25 -29.01 -8.83
CA ALA A 47 7.93 -28.78 -8.30
C ALA A 47 6.98 -28.61 -9.48
N GLY A 48 6.03 -29.53 -9.65
CA GLY A 48 4.99 -29.42 -10.65
C GLY A 48 4.33 -28.03 -10.56
N PRO A 49 3.74 -27.52 -11.65
CA PRO A 49 3.34 -26.11 -11.76
C PRO A 49 2.49 -25.73 -10.55
N LYS A 50 3.06 -24.90 -9.66
CA LYS A 50 2.34 -24.37 -8.51
C LYS A 50 1.13 -23.64 -9.08
N LYS A 51 -0.08 -24.12 -8.80
CA LYS A 51 -1.31 -23.43 -9.19
C LYS A 51 -1.21 -21.99 -8.67
N LYS A 52 -1.07 -21.02 -9.58
CA LYS A 52 -1.02 -19.59 -9.23
C LYS A 52 -2.26 -19.24 -8.39
N PHE A 53 -2.05 -18.74 -7.18
CA PHE A 53 -3.13 -18.32 -6.30
C PHE A 53 -3.90 -17.17 -6.95
N LYS A 54 -5.23 -17.29 -7.03
CA LYS A 54 -6.11 -16.23 -7.54
C LYS A 54 -6.80 -15.55 -6.36
N PRO A 55 -6.38 -14.34 -5.95
CA PRO A 55 -7.02 -13.64 -4.85
C PRO A 55 -8.45 -13.23 -5.20
N LYS A 56 -9.31 -13.29 -4.19
CA LYS A 56 -10.72 -12.89 -4.22
C LYS A 56 -10.94 -11.51 -3.58
N GLY A 57 -10.03 -11.08 -2.71
CA GLY A 57 -10.03 -9.76 -2.08
C GLY A 57 -8.71 -9.04 -2.32
N LEU A 58 -8.08 -8.57 -1.24
CA LEU A 58 -6.79 -7.91 -1.22
C LEU A 58 -5.72 -8.90 -0.76
N PHE A 59 -4.80 -9.26 -1.65
CA PHE A 59 -3.71 -10.17 -1.35
C PHE A 59 -2.56 -9.45 -0.63
N LEU A 60 -2.37 -9.75 0.65
CA LEU A 60 -1.38 -9.09 1.50
C LEU A 60 -0.06 -9.88 1.62
N GLY A 61 0.03 -11.04 0.95
CA GLY A 61 1.19 -11.92 0.98
C GLY A 61 0.89 -13.26 1.64
N GLU A 62 1.89 -13.89 2.24
CA GLU A 62 1.79 -15.23 2.80
C GLU A 62 2.15 -15.26 4.28
N ARG A 63 1.53 -16.16 5.03
CA ARG A 63 1.90 -16.44 6.41
C ARG A 63 3.28 -17.08 6.46
N ARG A 64 4.15 -16.57 7.32
CA ARG A 64 5.53 -17.08 7.47
C ARG A 64 5.61 -18.51 8.01
N ASP A 65 4.61 -18.96 8.78
CA ASP A 65 4.60 -20.26 9.45
C ASP A 65 4.12 -21.41 8.55
N SER A 66 3.18 -21.11 7.65
CA SER A 66 2.43 -22.09 6.87
C SER A 66 2.54 -21.90 5.37
N GLY A 67 3.04 -20.74 4.91
CA GLY A 67 2.99 -20.34 3.50
C GLY A 67 1.57 -20.10 2.99
N ALA A 68 0.56 -20.09 3.88
CA ALA A 68 -0.82 -19.89 3.48
C ALA A 68 -1.03 -18.43 3.03
N PRO A 69 -1.75 -18.19 1.92
CA PRO A 69 -2.01 -16.85 1.44
C PRO A 69 -2.88 -16.07 2.44
N ILE A 70 -2.57 -14.79 2.62
CA ILE A 70 -3.36 -13.81 3.37
C ILE A 70 -4.11 -12.97 2.35
N ASP A 71 -5.37 -13.29 2.15
CA ASP A 71 -6.28 -12.59 1.25
C ASP A 71 -7.47 -12.08 2.07
N ILE A 72 -7.62 -10.75 2.18
CA ILE A 72 -8.63 -10.13 3.04
C ILE A 72 -9.77 -9.52 2.21
N PRO A 73 -11.03 -9.52 2.70
CA PRO A 73 -12.10 -8.82 2.01
C PRO A 73 -11.83 -7.32 1.88
N SER A 74 -12.11 -6.73 0.72
CA SER A 74 -11.92 -5.29 0.47
C SER A 74 -12.74 -4.40 1.40
N GLN A 75 -13.86 -4.92 1.92
CA GLN A 75 -14.72 -4.25 2.92
C GLN A 75 -13.98 -3.90 4.22
N VAL A 76 -12.82 -4.51 4.48
CA VAL A 76 -11.95 -4.12 5.60
C VAL A 76 -11.46 -2.67 5.45
N LEU A 77 -11.29 -2.17 4.22
CA LEU A 77 -10.90 -0.78 3.96
C LEU A 77 -11.97 0.25 4.35
N ALA A 78 -13.22 -0.18 4.54
CA ALA A 78 -14.28 0.69 5.08
C ALA A 78 -14.11 0.97 6.59
N ARG A 79 -13.10 0.35 7.22
CA ARG A 79 -12.69 0.63 8.60
C ARG A 79 -11.29 1.23 8.60
N HIS A 80 -10.99 1.99 9.66
CA HIS A 80 -9.65 2.54 9.84
C HIS A 80 -8.61 1.43 10.10
N ALA A 81 -7.47 1.54 9.44
CA ALA A 81 -6.31 0.68 9.66
C ALA A 81 -5.08 1.53 9.97
N ALA A 82 -4.18 0.98 10.79
CA ALA A 82 -2.90 1.61 11.12
C ALA A 82 -1.77 0.60 10.93
N MET A 83 -0.69 1.04 10.27
CA MET A 83 0.54 0.26 10.11
C MET A 83 1.62 0.81 11.04
N LEU A 84 1.99 0.03 12.05
CA LEU A 84 2.95 0.42 13.08
C LEU A 84 4.21 -0.46 13.01
N GLY A 85 5.37 0.14 13.24
CA GLY A 85 6.66 -0.57 13.18
C GLY A 85 7.85 0.38 13.07
N SER A 86 9.05 -0.11 13.36
CA SER A 86 10.30 0.65 13.25
C SER A 86 10.68 0.95 11.79
N THR A 87 11.68 1.81 11.56
CA THR A 87 12.28 1.99 10.22
C THR A 87 12.80 0.66 9.69
N GLY A 88 12.57 0.37 8.40
CA GLY A 88 12.98 -0.90 7.77
C GLY A 88 12.07 -2.10 8.05
N SER A 89 11.03 -1.97 8.88
CA SER A 89 10.06 -3.05 9.16
C SER A 89 9.12 -3.40 8.00
N GLY A 90 9.16 -2.64 6.91
CA GLY A 90 8.34 -2.88 5.72
C GLY A 90 7.02 -2.10 5.66
N LYS A 91 6.76 -1.14 6.54
CA LYS A 91 5.54 -0.29 6.51
C LYS A 91 5.25 0.29 5.12
N THR A 92 6.25 0.90 4.49
CA THR A 92 6.10 1.49 3.15
C THR A 92 5.83 0.44 2.07
N VAL A 93 6.45 -0.73 2.17
CA VAL A 93 6.21 -1.85 1.24
C VAL A 93 4.79 -2.38 1.41
N MET A 94 4.32 -2.51 2.64
CA MET A 94 2.95 -2.91 2.96
C MET A 94 1.92 -1.89 2.44
N ALA A 95 2.19 -0.59 2.62
CA ALA A 95 1.33 0.46 2.09
C ALA A 95 1.25 0.40 0.56
N LYS A 96 2.38 0.18 -0.12
CA LYS A 96 2.45 -0.01 -1.58
C LYS A 96 1.61 -1.19 -2.04
N ALA A 97 1.80 -2.36 -1.42
CA ALA A 97 1.01 -3.55 -1.72
C ALA A 97 -0.49 -3.29 -1.52
N LEU A 98 -0.89 -2.62 -0.45
CA LEU A 98 -2.29 -2.29 -0.20
C LEU A 98 -2.88 -1.36 -1.27
N ILE A 99 -2.12 -0.36 -1.72
CA ILE A 99 -2.54 0.56 -2.79
C ILE A 99 -2.71 -0.20 -4.11
N GLU A 100 -1.77 -1.07 -4.47
CA GLU A 100 -1.83 -1.89 -5.68
C GLU A 100 -3.05 -2.83 -5.67
N GLU A 101 -3.29 -3.50 -4.53
CA GLU A 101 -4.44 -4.39 -4.38
C GLU A 101 -5.77 -3.64 -4.37
N ALA A 102 -5.82 -2.44 -3.77
CA ALA A 102 -6.99 -1.57 -3.84
C ALA A 102 -7.29 -1.15 -5.29
N ALA A 103 -6.26 -0.75 -6.05
CA ALA A 103 -6.40 -0.39 -7.46
C ALA A 103 -6.88 -1.58 -8.32
N LEU A 104 -6.32 -2.79 -8.10
CA LEU A 104 -6.76 -4.02 -8.78
C LEU A 104 -8.21 -4.40 -8.44
N ALA A 105 -8.68 -4.05 -7.24
CA ALA A 105 -10.07 -4.21 -6.80
C ALA A 105 -10.99 -3.08 -7.29
N GLY A 106 -10.48 -2.10 -8.05
CA GLY A 106 -11.26 -0.96 -8.55
C GLY A 106 -11.58 0.09 -7.48
N ILE A 107 -10.80 0.15 -6.41
CA ILE A 107 -10.98 1.09 -5.30
C ILE A 107 -9.98 2.25 -5.46
N PRO A 108 -10.45 3.49 -5.67
CA PRO A 108 -9.56 4.64 -5.82
C PRO A 108 -8.87 4.98 -4.50
N SER A 109 -7.62 5.45 -4.59
CA SER A 109 -6.81 5.84 -3.43
C SER A 109 -6.37 7.30 -3.53
N LEU A 110 -6.65 8.08 -2.48
CA LEU A 110 -6.05 9.40 -2.26
C LEU A 110 -4.91 9.25 -1.25
N ILE A 111 -3.69 9.62 -1.64
CA ILE A 111 -2.49 9.38 -0.85
C ILE A 111 -1.85 10.72 -0.50
N ILE A 112 -1.66 10.95 0.80
CA ILE A 112 -0.86 12.07 1.33
C ILE A 112 0.54 11.53 1.62
N ASP A 113 1.50 11.86 0.76
CA ASP A 113 2.86 11.32 0.80
C ASP A 113 3.90 12.42 1.07
N PRO A 114 4.10 12.84 2.32
CA PRO A 114 5.05 13.89 2.65
C PRO A 114 6.51 13.48 2.40
N GLN A 115 6.81 12.18 2.32
CA GLN A 115 8.17 11.67 2.07
C GLN A 115 8.44 11.42 0.58
N GLY A 116 7.40 11.31 -0.25
CA GLY A 116 7.51 11.04 -1.69
C GLY A 116 7.83 9.58 -2.05
N ASP A 117 7.81 8.67 -1.08
CA ASP A 117 8.19 7.27 -1.28
C ASP A 117 7.12 6.43 -1.98
N LEU A 118 5.84 6.79 -1.81
CA LEU A 118 4.69 6.12 -2.40
C LEU A 118 4.46 6.57 -3.84
N ALA A 119 4.75 7.84 -4.16
CA ALA A 119 4.67 8.37 -5.52
C ALA A 119 5.52 7.57 -6.53
N ARG A 120 6.57 6.89 -6.06
CA ARG A 120 7.39 5.97 -6.87
C ARG A 120 6.62 4.79 -7.48
N LEU A 121 5.44 4.46 -6.96
CA LEU A 121 4.55 3.46 -7.60
C LEU A 121 4.22 3.83 -9.05
N ALA A 122 4.17 5.12 -9.37
CA ALA A 122 3.90 5.61 -10.72
C ALA A 122 4.97 5.20 -11.75
N LEU A 123 6.18 4.88 -11.32
CA LEU A 123 7.29 4.49 -12.21
C LEU A 123 7.18 3.04 -12.68
N GLY A 124 6.40 2.21 -11.97
CA GLY A 124 6.33 0.77 -12.23
C GLY A 124 7.66 0.05 -12.05
N ILE A 125 7.69 -1.22 -12.46
CA ILE A 125 8.87 -2.10 -12.51
C ILE A 125 8.99 -2.67 -13.91
N ASP A 126 10.20 -2.85 -14.44
CA ASP A 126 10.41 -3.47 -15.76
C ASP A 126 9.94 -4.93 -15.78
N GLU A 127 9.39 -5.40 -16.91
CA GLU A 127 8.87 -6.78 -17.01
C GLU A 127 9.97 -7.84 -16.84
N SER A 128 11.17 -7.57 -17.36
CA SER A 128 12.32 -8.45 -17.23
C SER A 128 12.76 -8.58 -15.77
N GLU A 129 12.80 -7.48 -15.03
CA GLU A 129 13.11 -7.49 -13.59
C GLU A 129 12.00 -8.19 -12.80
N LEU A 130 10.73 -7.95 -13.15
CA LEU A 130 9.60 -8.60 -12.51
C LEU A 130 9.67 -10.13 -12.65
N LEU A 131 9.95 -10.62 -13.85
CA LEU A 131 10.09 -12.06 -14.13
C LEU A 131 11.27 -12.69 -13.38
N GLN A 132 12.40 -11.98 -13.24
CA GLN A 132 13.54 -12.45 -12.45
C GLN A 132 13.20 -12.64 -10.96
N ARG A 133 12.14 -11.96 -10.49
CA ARG A 133 11.70 -11.97 -9.09
C ARG A 133 10.42 -12.81 -8.88
N ASP A 134 10.11 -13.70 -9.82
CA ASP A 134 8.90 -14.56 -9.82
C ASP A 134 7.60 -13.75 -9.74
N GLY A 135 7.59 -12.55 -10.32
CA GLY A 135 6.43 -11.66 -10.33
C GLY A 135 5.43 -11.98 -11.44
N ASP A 136 4.19 -11.52 -11.25
CA ASP A 136 3.07 -11.83 -12.15
C ASP A 136 2.84 -10.73 -13.20
N VAL A 137 3.34 -10.94 -14.42
CA VAL A 137 3.26 -9.97 -15.53
C VAL A 137 1.82 -9.64 -15.91
N ASP A 138 0.93 -10.62 -15.90
CA ASP A 138 -0.50 -10.39 -16.22
C ASP A 138 -1.15 -9.47 -15.18
N ARG A 139 -0.77 -9.63 -13.91
CA ARG A 139 -1.26 -8.80 -12.80
C ARG A 139 -0.71 -7.38 -12.89
N LYS A 140 0.57 -7.21 -13.24
CA LYS A 140 1.17 -5.90 -13.55
C LYS A 140 0.42 -5.21 -14.69
N ARG A 141 0.16 -5.91 -15.80
CA ARG A 141 -0.56 -5.34 -16.95
C ARG A 141 -1.94 -4.85 -16.53
N LYS A 142 -2.69 -5.68 -15.80
CA LYS A 142 -4.01 -5.32 -15.27
C LYS A 142 -3.97 -4.12 -14.32
N LEU A 143 -2.94 -4.02 -13.47
CA LEU A 143 -2.76 -2.86 -12.59
C LEU A 143 -2.57 -1.58 -13.42
N LEU A 144 -1.69 -1.60 -14.42
CA LEU A 144 -1.41 -0.45 -15.27
C LEU A 144 -2.62 -0.05 -16.14
N GLU A 145 -3.37 -1.02 -16.66
CA GLU A 145 -4.59 -0.75 -17.44
C GLU A 145 -5.71 -0.14 -16.59
N ASN A 146 -5.83 -0.57 -15.33
CA ASN A 146 -6.91 -0.15 -14.43
C ASN A 146 -6.58 1.08 -13.58
N SER A 147 -5.36 1.61 -13.68
CA SER A 147 -4.89 2.69 -12.80
C SER A 147 -4.45 3.91 -13.60
N GLU A 148 -5.05 5.06 -13.30
CA GLU A 148 -4.53 6.36 -13.69
C GLU A 148 -3.89 7.01 -12.46
N VAL A 149 -2.60 7.33 -12.52
CA VAL A 149 -1.89 7.98 -11.42
C VAL A 149 -1.70 9.46 -11.72
N ARG A 150 -2.23 10.31 -10.83
CA ARG A 150 -2.07 11.77 -10.87
C ARG A 150 -1.29 12.22 -9.65
N ILE A 151 -0.21 12.95 -9.87
CA ILE A 151 0.65 13.46 -8.80
C ILE A 151 0.43 14.97 -8.69
N TRP A 152 -0.18 15.37 -7.57
CA TRP A 152 -0.34 16.77 -7.21
C TRP A 152 0.78 17.21 -6.28
N THR A 153 1.45 18.29 -6.64
CA THR A 153 2.53 18.86 -5.84
C THR A 153 2.19 20.30 -5.46
N PRO A 154 1.72 20.55 -4.22
CA PRO A 154 1.46 21.91 -3.78
C PRO A 154 2.69 22.79 -3.90
N LEU A 155 2.50 24.04 -4.32
CA LEU A 155 3.55 25.08 -4.38
C LEU A 155 4.76 24.72 -5.28
N ARG A 156 4.62 23.76 -6.20
CA ARG A 156 5.66 23.34 -7.15
C ARG A 156 5.04 23.10 -8.52
N SER A 157 5.80 23.40 -9.57
CA SER A 157 5.40 23.20 -10.97
C SER A 157 5.84 21.85 -11.56
N LYS A 158 6.58 21.02 -10.81
CA LYS A 158 7.11 19.73 -11.28
C LYS A 158 6.10 18.57 -11.27
N GLY A 159 4.80 18.87 -11.30
CA GLY A 159 3.69 17.93 -11.31
C GLY A 159 2.40 18.67 -11.65
N LEU A 160 1.24 18.09 -11.33
CA LEU A 160 -0.01 18.86 -11.38
C LEU A 160 0.01 19.85 -10.22
N PRO A 161 0.06 21.17 -10.48
CA PRO A 161 0.03 22.14 -9.39
C PRO A 161 -1.33 22.03 -8.70
N LEU A 162 -1.31 21.88 -7.39
CA LEU A 162 -2.50 22.00 -6.57
C LEU A 162 -2.31 23.26 -5.72
N CYS A 163 -3.04 24.31 -6.08
CA CYS A 163 -3.13 25.52 -5.27
C CYS A 163 -4.52 25.52 -4.65
N ILE A 164 -4.58 25.63 -3.33
CA ILE A 164 -5.80 26.14 -2.70
C ILE A 164 -5.67 27.65 -2.86
N ASP A 165 -6.48 28.22 -3.74
CA ASP A 165 -6.51 29.67 -3.92
C ASP A 165 -7.16 30.29 -2.68
N PRO A 166 -6.39 30.95 -1.79
CA PRO A 166 -6.96 31.59 -0.62
C PRO A 166 -7.72 32.86 -1.00
N PHE A 167 -7.61 33.34 -2.25
CA PHE A 167 -8.28 34.54 -2.72
C PHE A 167 -9.71 34.28 -3.18
N ARG A 168 -10.23 33.06 -3.04
CA ARG A 168 -11.60 32.76 -3.46
C ARG A 168 -12.57 32.88 -2.29
N ALA A 169 -13.49 33.83 -2.39
CA ALA A 169 -14.61 33.95 -1.47
C ALA A 169 -15.37 32.61 -1.34
N PRO A 170 -15.69 32.16 -0.11
CA PRO A 170 -16.60 31.04 0.11
C PRO A 170 -17.96 31.27 -0.58
N PRO A 171 -18.59 30.22 -1.14
CA PRO A 171 -19.93 30.32 -1.70
C PRO A 171 -20.96 30.88 -0.72
N ALA A 172 -21.89 31.70 -1.21
CA ALA A 172 -22.91 32.35 -0.38
C ALA A 172 -24.00 31.40 0.14
N ASP A 173 -24.09 30.20 -0.42
CA ASP A 173 -25.06 29.16 -0.11
C ASP A 173 -24.55 28.12 0.91
N LEU A 174 -23.34 28.28 1.43
CA LEU A 174 -22.82 27.46 2.54
C LEU A 174 -23.69 27.62 3.79
N ASP A 175 -23.76 26.56 4.59
CA ASP A 175 -24.33 26.70 5.93
C ASP A 175 -23.46 27.61 6.82
N PRO A 176 -24.02 28.19 7.89
CA PRO A 176 -23.30 29.14 8.72
C PRO A 176 -22.00 28.58 9.34
N GLU A 177 -21.94 27.30 9.70
CA GLU A 177 -20.74 26.69 10.31
C GLU A 177 -19.65 26.43 9.27
N GLU A 178 -20.05 25.93 8.09
CA GLU A 178 -19.17 25.78 6.93
C GLU A 178 -18.63 27.14 6.47
N ALA A 179 -19.46 28.17 6.44
CA ALA A 179 -19.06 29.53 6.06
C ALA A 179 -18.02 30.10 7.03
N ILE A 180 -18.22 29.96 8.35
CA ILE A 180 -17.25 30.39 9.37
C ILE A 180 -15.91 29.67 9.16
N THR A 181 -15.95 28.35 8.96
CA THR A 181 -14.74 27.54 8.73
C THR A 181 -14.02 27.97 7.47
N ALA A 182 -14.76 28.19 6.37
CA ALA A 182 -14.17 28.61 5.10
C ALA A 182 -13.52 30.00 5.19
N TRP A 183 -14.19 30.96 5.83
CA TRP A 183 -13.63 32.29 6.06
C TRP A 183 -12.41 32.26 7.00
N ASP A 184 -12.40 31.41 8.04
CA ASP A 184 -11.23 31.25 8.91
C ASP A 184 -10.02 30.70 8.14
N MET A 185 -10.25 29.72 7.26
CA MET A 185 -9.21 29.17 6.38
C MET A 185 -8.64 30.24 5.44
N VAL A 186 -9.49 31.07 4.83
CA VAL A 186 -9.08 32.20 3.98
C VAL A 186 -8.23 33.18 4.80
N ALA A 187 -8.72 33.62 5.96
CA ALA A 187 -8.01 34.56 6.83
C ALA A 187 -6.65 34.01 7.30
N ALA A 188 -6.58 32.72 7.63
CA ALA A 188 -5.32 32.04 7.99
C ALA A 188 -4.32 32.01 6.82
N GLY A 189 -4.82 31.77 5.60
CA GLY A 189 -4.03 31.84 4.37
C GLY A 189 -3.41 33.22 4.16
N PHE A 190 -4.23 34.29 4.22
CA PHE A 190 -3.75 35.67 4.10
C PHE A 190 -2.77 36.07 5.22
N THR A 191 -3.02 35.62 6.45
CA THR A 191 -2.11 35.87 7.59
C THR A 191 -0.73 35.27 7.31
N SER A 192 -0.70 34.03 6.81
CA SER A 192 0.54 33.34 6.46
C SER A 192 1.26 34.01 5.29
N LEU A 193 0.51 34.45 4.27
CA LEU A 193 1.06 35.20 3.12
C LEU A 193 1.62 36.57 3.53
N ALA A 194 1.02 37.23 4.51
CA ALA A 194 1.54 38.48 5.09
C ALA A 194 2.81 38.26 5.95
N GLY A 195 3.30 37.03 6.06
CA GLY A 195 4.53 36.69 6.80
C GLY A 195 4.30 36.43 8.29
N TYR A 196 3.05 36.33 8.74
CA TYR A 196 2.72 36.05 10.14
C TYR A 196 2.38 34.58 10.34
N ASP A 197 2.99 33.98 11.35
CA ASP A 197 2.67 32.63 11.81
C ASP A 197 1.39 32.67 12.66
N VAL A 198 0.33 32.00 12.17
CA VAL A 198 -1.00 31.97 12.80
C VAL A 198 -0.99 31.44 14.24
N GLU A 199 0.02 30.65 14.63
CA GLU A 199 0.14 30.09 15.97
C GLU A 199 0.84 31.04 16.96
N LYS A 200 1.54 32.06 16.46
CA LYS A 200 2.28 33.04 17.26
C LYS A 200 1.43 34.24 17.66
N ALA A 201 1.87 34.97 18.68
CA ALA A 201 1.14 36.11 19.25
C ALA A 201 0.71 37.14 18.19
N GLN A 202 1.60 37.49 17.25
CA GLN A 202 1.26 38.43 16.18
C GLN A 202 0.23 37.85 15.20
N GLY A 203 0.38 36.59 14.76
CA GLY A 203 -0.60 35.96 13.86
C GLY A 203 -1.97 35.77 14.51
N LYS A 204 -2.02 35.51 15.82
CA LYS A 204 -3.28 35.46 16.59
C LYS A 204 -4.00 36.81 16.69
N VAL A 205 -3.31 37.93 16.47
CA VAL A 205 -3.90 39.27 16.39
C VAL A 205 -4.27 39.62 14.94
N VAL A 206 -3.41 39.29 13.99
CA VAL A 206 -3.60 39.61 12.57
C VAL A 206 -4.73 38.80 11.94
N LYS A 207 -4.83 37.49 12.24
CA LYS A 207 -5.84 36.60 11.63
C LYS A 207 -7.28 37.06 11.88
N PRO A 208 -7.72 37.32 13.14
CA PRO A 208 -9.09 37.79 13.38
C PRO A 208 -9.40 39.12 12.69
N PHE A 209 -8.41 40.02 12.60
CA PHE A 209 -8.60 41.29 11.91
C PHE A 209 -8.82 41.10 10.40
N LEU A 210 -8.03 40.23 9.77
CA LEU A 210 -8.23 39.87 8.36
C LEU A 210 -9.57 39.15 8.15
N TYR A 211 -9.95 38.24 9.04
CA TYR A 211 -11.24 37.57 9.00
C TYR A 211 -12.41 38.57 8.97
N GLU A 212 -12.45 39.53 9.91
CA GLU A 212 -13.52 40.53 9.96
C GLU A 212 -13.55 41.40 8.72
N ILE A 213 -12.40 41.84 8.21
CA ILE A 213 -12.32 42.62 6.96
C ILE A 213 -12.90 41.83 5.79
N LEU A 214 -12.56 40.55 5.66
CA LEU A 214 -13.01 39.72 4.57
C LEU A 214 -14.53 39.47 4.63
N VAL A 215 -15.05 39.13 5.81
CA VAL A 215 -16.48 38.88 6.01
C VAL A 215 -17.31 40.14 5.80
N GLU A 216 -16.96 41.25 6.47
CA GLU A 216 -17.69 42.50 6.36
C GLU A 216 -17.51 43.17 4.99
N GLY A 217 -16.31 43.08 4.42
CA GLY A 217 -16.03 43.53 3.05
C GLY A 217 -16.97 42.85 2.06
N THR A 218 -17.07 41.52 2.12
CA THR A 218 -17.96 40.75 1.23
C THR A 218 -19.43 41.11 1.43
N ARG A 219 -19.88 41.32 2.69
CA ARG A 219 -21.23 41.82 2.98
C ARG A 219 -21.51 43.18 2.36
N CYS A 220 -20.50 44.04 2.27
CA CYS A 220 -20.57 45.35 1.64
C CYS A 220 -20.42 45.31 0.10
N GLY A 221 -20.28 44.12 -0.50
CA GLY A 221 -20.12 43.94 -1.94
C GLY A 221 -18.69 44.07 -2.44
N LEU A 222 -17.69 43.97 -1.55
CA LEU A 222 -16.29 43.81 -1.96
C LEU A 222 -16.14 42.44 -2.64
N ASP A 223 -15.71 42.45 -3.90
CA ASP A 223 -15.38 41.23 -4.61
C ASP A 223 -14.00 40.76 -4.15
N VAL A 224 -13.98 39.68 -3.38
CA VAL A 224 -12.77 38.99 -2.92
C VAL A 224 -12.56 37.75 -3.79
N GLY A 225 -12.46 37.96 -5.12
CA GLY A 225 -12.25 36.95 -6.15
C GLY A 225 -11.39 37.47 -7.30
#